data_AF-A0A538EFP9-F1
#
_entry.id   AF-A0A538EFP9-F1
#
_cell.length_a   1.000
_cell.length_b   1.000
_cell.length_c   1.000
_cell.angle_alpha   90.00
_cell.angle_beta   90.00
_cell.angle_gamma   90.00
#
_symmetry.space_group_name_H-M   'P 1'
#
loop_
_entity.id
_entity.type
_entity.pdbx_description
1 polymer ?
#
loop_
_entity_poly.entity_id
_entity_poly.type
_entity_poly.pdbx_seq_one_letter_code
_entity_poly.pdbx_strand_id
1 'polypeptide(L)'
;MSTQQTSQDNPLADFGPNEWIVEDMYQRYVADPTSVDAAWHEFFADYRPATDTAPPAPPASPATAPPAAAPVTVPAAPTGTTPSNGGPVAAPPRPKDAPPATPAKEVAARALPTGAKTTVLRGIAARIVANMDESLTVPTATSVRAVPAKLLSDNRIVINNHLLRGRGGKVSFTHLIGYALVKALALHPEMNNSYAHADGKPVLVEP
;
A
#
# COMPACT_ATOMS: atom_id res chain seq x y z
N MET A 1 3.00 29.47 15.79
CA MET A 1 4.21 28.75 15.36
C MET A 1 4.36 27.53 16.26
N SER A 2 3.75 26.39 15.90
CA SER A 2 3.79 25.15 16.70
C SER A 2 3.97 23.95 15.78
N THR A 3 5.17 23.39 15.84
CA THR A 3 5.52 21.95 15.80
C THR A 3 4.94 21.09 14.67
N GLN A 4 5.58 21.11 13.49
CA GLN A 4 5.62 20.00 12.53
C GLN A 4 7.00 19.29 12.59
N GLN A 5 7.41 18.86 13.78
CA GLN A 5 8.78 18.39 14.00
C GLN A 5 8.76 17.07 14.77
N THR A 6 8.21 16.04 14.13
CA THR A 6 8.36 14.63 14.54
C THR A 6 8.35 13.67 13.34
N SER A 7 7.87 14.08 12.17
CA SER A 7 7.89 13.23 10.97
C SER A 7 9.20 13.24 10.18
N GLN A 8 10.15 14.12 10.48
CA GLN A 8 11.39 14.24 9.70
C GLN A 8 12.54 13.31 10.16
N ASP A 9 12.43 12.68 11.33
CA ASP A 9 13.49 11.84 11.88
C ASP A 9 13.20 10.33 11.81
N ASN A 10 12.05 9.93 11.23
CA ASN A 10 11.73 8.52 11.01
C ASN A 10 11.98 8.15 9.53
N PRO A 11 13.10 7.48 9.19
CA PRO A 11 13.39 7.08 7.82
C PRO A 11 12.39 6.04 7.27
N LEU A 12 11.53 5.44 8.11
CA LEU A 12 10.44 4.59 7.61
C LEU A 12 9.29 5.40 7.01
N ALA A 13 9.11 6.67 7.41
CA ALA A 13 8.01 7.50 6.94
C ALA A 13 8.01 7.70 5.40
N ASP A 14 9.18 7.54 4.77
CA ASP A 14 9.33 7.58 3.31
C ASP A 14 8.71 6.36 2.61
N PHE A 15 8.51 5.25 3.31
CA PHE A 15 7.86 4.04 2.79
C PHE A 15 6.32 4.10 2.86
N GLY A 16 5.76 5.10 3.54
CA GLY A 16 4.33 5.38 3.60
C GLY A 16 3.48 4.18 4.02
N PRO A 17 2.46 3.74 3.25
CA PRO A 17 1.62 2.60 3.62
C PRO A 17 2.38 1.28 3.85
N ASN A 18 3.62 1.17 3.38
CA ASN A 18 4.47 0.00 3.56
C ASN A 18 5.34 0.08 4.82
N GLU A 19 5.26 1.15 5.61
CA GLU A 19 5.98 1.32 6.88
C GLU A 19 5.91 0.08 7.77
N TRP A 20 4.71 -0.50 7.92
CA TRP A 20 4.51 -1.68 8.77
C TRP A 20 5.29 -2.92 8.28
N ILE A 21 5.48 -3.07 6.96
CA ILE A 21 6.17 -4.22 6.38
C ILE A 21 7.67 -4.10 6.60
N VAL A 22 8.21 -2.88 6.49
CA VAL A 22 9.62 -2.59 6.74
C VAL A 22 9.93 -2.76 8.22
N GLU A 23 9.02 -2.36 9.11
CA GLU A 23 9.17 -2.58 10.55
C GLU A 23 9.16 -4.09 10.90
N ASP A 24 8.23 -4.88 10.36
CA ASP A 24 8.23 -6.35 10.53
C ASP A 24 9.52 -6.99 9.96
N MET A 25 10.03 -6.51 8.82
CA MET A 25 11.32 -6.94 8.28
C MET A 25 12.50 -6.58 9.20
N TYR A 26 12.50 -5.38 9.80
CA TYR A 26 13.53 -4.97 10.76
C TYR A 26 13.50 -5.85 12.03
N GLN A 27 12.32 -6.12 12.58
CA GLN A 27 12.18 -6.99 13.75
C GLN A 27 12.74 -8.40 13.48
N ARG A 28 12.55 -8.92 12.26
CA ARG A 28 13.14 -10.20 11.83
C ARG A 28 14.66 -10.10 11.67
N TYR A 29 15.18 -9.01 11.10
CA TYR A 29 16.61 -8.76 10.96
C TYR A 29 17.33 -8.70 12.33
N VAL A 30 16.73 -8.02 13.33
CA VAL A 30 17.28 -7.97 14.69
C VAL A 30 17.28 -9.34 15.36
N ALA A 31 16.22 -10.13 15.17
CA ALA A 31 16.14 -11.49 15.69
C ALA A 31 17.12 -12.45 15.00
N ASP A 32 17.31 -12.28 13.69
CA ASP A 32 18.22 -13.04 12.86
C ASP A 32 18.55 -12.30 11.55
N PRO A 33 19.79 -11.83 11.37
CA PRO A 33 20.19 -11.13 10.15
C PRO A 33 20.01 -11.96 8.87
N THR A 34 20.09 -13.29 8.93
CA THR A 34 19.91 -14.16 7.75
C THR A 34 18.45 -14.33 7.32
N SER A 35 17.49 -13.85 8.11
CA SER A 35 16.06 -13.93 7.81
C SER A 35 15.57 -12.89 6.79
N VAL A 36 16.42 -11.91 6.47
CA VAL A 36 16.16 -10.87 5.49
C VAL A 36 17.23 -10.91 4.40
N ASP A 37 16.85 -10.57 3.17
CA ASP A 37 17.75 -10.50 2.02
C ASP A 37 18.94 -9.55 2.29
N ALA A 38 20.12 -9.93 1.81
CA ALA A 38 21.38 -9.20 2.02
C ALA A 38 21.33 -7.75 1.51
N ALA A 39 20.50 -7.44 0.50
CA ALA A 39 20.32 -6.09 -0.01
C ALA A 39 19.74 -5.11 1.03
N TRP A 40 19.10 -5.61 2.08
CA TRP A 40 18.52 -4.81 3.17
C TRP A 40 19.44 -4.66 4.38
N HIS A 41 20.56 -5.39 4.44
CA HIS A 41 21.44 -5.40 5.62
C HIS A 41 22.14 -4.06 5.80
N GLU A 42 22.57 -3.42 4.70
CA GLU A 42 23.17 -2.08 4.73
C GLU A 42 22.18 -1.04 5.26
N PHE A 43 20.91 -1.14 4.85
CA PHE A 43 19.84 -0.26 5.32
C PHE A 43 19.54 -0.45 6.82
N PHE A 44 19.45 -1.69 7.30
CA PHE A 44 19.11 -1.97 8.70
C PHE A 44 20.30 -1.86 9.68
N ALA A 45 21.55 -1.89 9.20
CA ALA A 45 22.75 -1.71 10.04
C ALA A 45 22.77 -0.32 10.71
N ASP A 46 22.40 0.71 9.95
CA ASP A 46 22.39 2.10 10.40
C ASP A 46 21.02 2.58 10.90
N TYR A 47 19.97 1.77 10.70
CA TYR A 47 18.63 2.08 11.20
C TYR A 47 18.58 2.05 12.73
N ARG A 48 18.01 3.11 13.31
CA ARG A 48 17.76 3.25 14.76
C ARG A 48 16.28 3.58 14.94
N PRO A 49 15.45 2.63 15.43
CA PRO A 49 14.07 2.96 15.74
C PRO A 49 14.06 4.01 16.86
N ALA A 50 13.20 5.02 16.74
CA ALA A 50 13.10 6.13 17.69
C ALA A 50 12.62 5.72 19.10
N THR A 51 12.48 4.42 19.38
CA THR A 51 12.00 3.87 20.66
C THR A 51 13.07 3.74 21.73
N ASP A 52 14.38 3.87 21.41
CA ASP A 52 15.47 3.62 22.35
C ASP A 52 16.04 4.87 23.04
N THR A 53 15.37 6.02 23.00
CA THR A 53 15.78 7.19 23.81
C THR A 53 14.60 8.03 24.28
N ALA A 54 13.83 7.51 25.23
CA ALA A 54 13.14 8.32 26.25
C ALA A 54 12.57 7.42 27.36
N PRO A 55 12.86 7.66 28.65
CA PRO A 55 12.09 7.09 29.75
C PRO A 55 10.63 7.59 29.67
N PRO A 56 9.63 6.80 30.11
CA PRO A 56 8.25 7.27 30.17
C PRO A 56 8.16 8.44 31.16
N ALA A 57 7.83 9.63 30.65
CA ALA A 57 7.49 10.77 31.49
C ALA A 57 6.18 10.46 32.25
N PRO A 58 6.09 10.77 33.56
CA PRO A 58 4.89 10.49 34.34
C PRO A 58 3.70 11.33 33.81
N PRO A 59 2.46 10.80 33.90
CA PRO A 59 1.29 11.53 33.43
C PRO A 59 1.09 12.78 34.31
N ALA A 60 1.14 13.95 33.67
CA ALA A 60 0.80 15.22 34.32
C ALA A 60 -0.72 15.29 34.54
N SER A 61 -1.12 15.56 35.78
CA SER A 61 -2.51 15.82 36.18
C SER A 61 -3.15 16.93 35.34
N PRO A 62 -4.43 16.80 34.93
CA PRO A 62 -5.11 17.81 34.15
C PRO A 62 -5.45 19.05 35.01
N ALA A 63 -4.97 20.21 34.59
CA ALA A 63 -5.37 21.51 35.11
C ALA A 63 -6.66 22.00 34.43
N THR A 64 -7.57 22.45 35.27
CA THR A 64 -8.96 22.88 35.01
C THR A 64 -9.08 24.19 34.23
N ALA A 65 -9.99 24.28 33.26
CA ALA A 65 -10.63 25.52 32.76
C ALA A 65 -11.95 25.18 31.99
N PRO A 66 -12.86 26.13 31.66
CA PRO A 66 -14.23 26.26 32.20
C PRO A 66 -15.37 25.74 31.26
N PRO A 67 -16.67 25.83 31.66
CA PRO A 67 -17.72 24.91 31.22
C PRO A 67 -18.54 25.34 29.99
N ALA A 68 -19.29 24.34 29.50
CA ALA A 68 -20.57 24.38 28.77
C ALA A 68 -20.55 24.22 27.23
N ALA A 69 -20.89 23.01 26.77
CA ALA A 69 -22.20 22.73 26.16
C ALA A 69 -22.43 21.21 26.15
N ALA A 70 -23.60 20.79 26.63
CA ALA A 70 -23.95 19.40 26.89
C ALA A 70 -24.05 18.54 25.61
N PRO A 71 -23.49 17.31 25.59
CA PRO A 71 -23.93 16.26 24.70
C PRO A 71 -24.93 15.33 25.37
N VAL A 72 -25.88 14.94 24.53
CA VAL A 72 -27.00 14.02 24.70
C VAL A 72 -26.63 12.66 25.32
N THR A 73 -27.50 12.16 26.19
CA THR A 73 -27.45 10.84 26.81
C THR A 73 -28.12 9.79 25.94
N VAL A 74 -27.39 8.72 25.56
CA VAL A 74 -27.97 7.37 25.33
C VAL A 74 -26.95 6.31 25.79
N PRO A 75 -27.35 5.23 26.50
CA PRO A 75 -26.49 4.48 27.41
C PRO A 75 -25.64 3.38 26.76
N ALA A 76 -24.48 3.12 27.36
CA ALA A 76 -23.64 1.94 27.12
C ALA A 76 -24.07 0.75 27.99
N ALA A 77 -23.90 -0.47 27.47
CA ALA A 77 -23.87 -1.72 28.20
C ALA A 77 -22.73 -2.61 27.65
N PRO A 78 -22.16 -3.51 28.47
CA PRO A 78 -20.71 -3.57 28.67
C PRO A 78 -20.05 -4.75 27.96
N THR A 79 -18.76 -4.61 27.60
CA THR A 79 -17.87 -5.77 27.45
C THR A 79 -16.74 -5.63 28.44
N GLY A 80 -16.68 -6.61 29.35
CA GLY A 80 -15.72 -6.69 30.43
C GLY A 80 -14.31 -6.95 29.90
N THR A 81 -13.37 -6.20 30.45
CA THR A 81 -11.94 -6.51 30.42
C THR A 81 -11.61 -7.40 31.61
N THR A 82 -11.01 -8.56 31.34
CA THR A 82 -10.06 -9.17 32.29
C THR A 82 -8.79 -9.53 31.51
N PRO A 83 -7.61 -9.01 31.91
CA PRO A 83 -6.34 -9.32 31.28
C PRO A 83 -5.80 -10.65 31.81
N SER A 84 -5.28 -11.51 30.93
CA SER A 84 -4.42 -12.61 31.31
C SER A 84 -3.08 -12.47 30.59
N ASN A 85 -2.04 -12.38 31.40
CA ASN A 85 -0.65 -12.22 31.02
C ASN A 85 0.04 -13.59 31.21
N GLY A 86 0.93 -13.97 30.29
CA GLY A 86 2.03 -14.90 30.57
C GLY A 86 1.97 -16.29 29.93
N GLY A 87 2.84 -16.51 28.94
CA GLY A 87 3.27 -17.85 28.50
C GLY A 87 4.01 -17.82 27.15
N PRO A 88 5.31 -18.15 27.06
CA PRO A 88 6.07 -18.09 25.82
C PRO A 88 5.72 -19.28 24.93
N VAL A 89 5.22 -19.00 23.71
CA VAL A 89 4.98 -20.03 22.70
C VAL A 89 6.25 -20.25 21.90
N ALA A 90 6.74 -21.49 21.98
CA ALA A 90 7.92 -21.99 21.30
C ALA A 90 7.87 -21.77 19.77
N ALA A 91 9.01 -21.36 19.23
CA ALA A 91 9.23 -21.21 17.79
C ALA A 91 9.16 -22.57 17.07
N PRO A 92 8.46 -22.69 15.93
CA PRO A 92 8.60 -23.85 15.05
C PRO A 92 9.95 -23.81 14.31
N PRO A 93 10.54 -24.98 13.96
CA PRO A 93 11.87 -25.05 13.38
C PRO A 93 11.92 -24.52 11.95
N ARG A 94 13.00 -23.79 11.68
CA ARG A 94 13.36 -23.17 10.40
C ARG A 94 13.83 -24.21 9.38
N PRO A 95 13.36 -24.20 8.12
CA PRO A 95 14.05 -24.89 7.02
C PRO A 95 15.30 -24.11 6.58
N LYS A 96 16.41 -24.82 6.44
CA LYS A 96 17.69 -24.33 5.92
C LYS A 96 17.64 -24.08 4.41
N ASP A 97 18.39 -23.05 3.99
CA ASP A 97 19.02 -22.84 2.68
C ASP A 97 18.14 -23.04 1.43
N ALA A 98 17.55 -21.95 0.94
CA ALA A 98 17.02 -21.86 -0.42
C ALA A 98 18.07 -21.19 -1.35
N PRO A 99 18.51 -21.85 -2.43
CA PRO A 99 19.36 -21.24 -3.47
C PRO A 99 18.59 -20.20 -4.31
N PRO A 100 19.30 -19.36 -5.11
CA PRO A 100 18.71 -18.22 -5.82
C PRO A 100 17.54 -18.62 -6.72
N ALA A 101 16.47 -17.81 -6.70
CA ALA A 101 15.27 -18.02 -7.49
C ALA A 101 15.55 -17.89 -9.00
N THR A 102 15.82 -19.03 -9.62
CA THR A 102 15.57 -19.26 -11.05
C THR A 102 14.08 -18.97 -11.31
N PRO A 103 13.67 -18.29 -12.41
CA PRO A 103 12.26 -18.02 -12.65
C PRO A 103 11.49 -19.33 -12.71
N ALA A 104 10.71 -19.59 -11.67
CA ALA A 104 9.92 -20.79 -11.49
C ALA A 104 8.83 -20.83 -12.55
N LYS A 105 9.17 -21.37 -13.71
CA LYS A 105 8.25 -21.78 -14.75
C LYS A 105 7.59 -23.09 -14.33
N GLU A 106 6.93 -23.10 -13.18
CA GLU A 106 5.98 -24.14 -12.80
C GLU A 106 5.14 -23.61 -11.64
N VAL A 107 3.98 -23.03 -11.94
CA VAL A 107 2.92 -22.92 -10.95
C VAL A 107 2.54 -24.37 -10.65
N ALA A 108 3.13 -24.93 -9.59
CA ALA A 108 2.78 -26.24 -9.10
C ALA A 108 1.25 -26.31 -9.00
N ALA A 109 0.65 -27.21 -9.78
CA ALA A 109 -0.79 -27.41 -9.81
C ALA A 109 -1.26 -27.70 -8.38
N ARG A 110 -1.81 -26.68 -7.72
CA ARG A 110 -2.33 -26.83 -6.36
C ARG A 110 -3.48 -27.81 -6.45
N ALA A 111 -3.29 -28.99 -5.86
CA ALA A 111 -4.30 -30.04 -5.88
C ALA A 111 -5.63 -29.48 -5.36
N LEU A 112 -6.70 -29.70 -6.14
CA LEU A 112 -8.04 -29.27 -5.77
C LEU A 112 -8.46 -30.00 -4.48
N PRO A 113 -9.08 -29.31 -3.50
CA PRO A 113 -9.61 -29.97 -2.31
C PRO A 113 -10.60 -31.08 -2.67
N THR A 114 -10.57 -32.19 -1.93
CA THR A 114 -11.51 -33.31 -2.12
C THR A 114 -12.94 -32.85 -1.87
N GLY A 115 -13.83 -33.08 -2.85
CA GLY A 115 -15.22 -32.63 -2.82
C GLY A 115 -15.48 -31.23 -3.40
N ALA A 116 -14.47 -30.58 -3.99
CA ALA A 116 -14.64 -29.27 -4.61
C ALA A 116 -15.56 -29.31 -5.84
N LYS A 117 -16.57 -28.43 -5.86
CA LYS A 117 -17.42 -28.20 -7.04
C LYS A 117 -16.65 -27.34 -8.05
N THR A 118 -16.32 -27.90 -9.21
CA THR A 118 -15.67 -27.17 -10.30
C THR A 118 -16.71 -26.60 -11.26
N THR A 119 -16.50 -25.35 -11.70
CA THR A 119 -17.30 -24.72 -12.75
C THR A 119 -16.35 -24.20 -13.82
N VAL A 120 -16.57 -24.61 -15.07
CA VAL A 120 -15.74 -24.17 -16.20
C VAL A 120 -16.05 -22.72 -16.53
N LEU A 121 -15.01 -21.89 -16.53
CA LEU A 121 -15.08 -20.50 -16.99
C LEU A 121 -15.28 -20.46 -18.50
N ARG A 122 -16.23 -19.65 -18.96
CA ARG A 122 -16.59 -19.51 -20.39
C ARG A 122 -16.73 -18.05 -20.77
N GLY A 123 -16.67 -17.78 -22.09
CA GLY A 123 -16.89 -16.45 -22.65
C GLY A 123 -15.91 -15.41 -22.09
N ILE A 124 -16.46 -14.30 -21.58
CA ILE A 124 -15.67 -13.15 -21.07
C ILE A 124 -14.77 -13.57 -19.91
N ALA A 125 -15.23 -14.43 -19.00
CA ALA A 125 -14.42 -14.88 -17.87
C ALA A 125 -13.16 -15.65 -18.33
N ALA A 126 -13.30 -16.52 -19.34
CA ALA A 126 -12.16 -17.25 -19.90
C ALA A 126 -11.17 -16.31 -20.61
N ARG A 127 -11.67 -15.25 -21.27
CA ARG A 127 -10.82 -14.24 -21.92
C ARG A 127 -10.05 -13.39 -20.92
N ILE A 128 -10.67 -13.02 -19.80
CA ILE A 128 -9.98 -12.31 -18.72
C ILE A 128 -8.82 -13.14 -18.19
N VAL A 129 -9.04 -14.43 -17.93
CA VAL A 129 -7.97 -15.34 -17.46
C VAL A 129 -6.83 -15.41 -18.46
N ALA A 130 -7.13 -15.60 -19.76
CA ALA A 130 -6.09 -15.63 -20.79
C ALA A 130 -5.23 -14.35 -20.80
N ASN A 131 -5.84 -13.17 -20.67
CA ASN A 131 -5.12 -11.91 -20.62
C ASN A 131 -4.33 -11.73 -19.30
N MET A 132 -4.83 -12.26 -18.18
CA MET A 132 -4.11 -12.26 -16.89
C MET A 132 -2.87 -13.14 -16.97
N ASP A 133 -2.98 -14.31 -17.60
CA ASP A 133 -1.84 -15.22 -17.82
C ASP A 133 -0.78 -14.58 -18.73
N GLU A 134 -1.20 -13.86 -19.77
CA GLU A 134 -0.28 -13.10 -20.64
C GLU A 134 0.43 -11.97 -19.87
N SER A 135 -0.29 -11.29 -18.97
CA SER A 135 0.24 -10.18 -18.17
C SER A 135 1.38 -10.59 -17.23
N LEU A 136 1.53 -11.89 -16.91
CA LEU A 136 2.65 -12.40 -16.11
C LEU A 136 4.02 -12.17 -16.76
N THR A 137 4.05 -11.94 -18.08
CA THR A 137 5.29 -11.68 -18.82
C THR A 137 5.78 -10.24 -18.69
N VAL A 138 4.93 -9.32 -18.23
CA VAL A 138 5.27 -7.90 -18.08
C VAL A 138 5.93 -7.69 -16.71
N PRO A 139 7.20 -7.25 -16.65
CA PRO A 139 7.84 -6.93 -15.37
C PRO A 139 7.15 -5.71 -14.77
N THR A 140 6.35 -5.92 -13.72
CA THR A 140 5.59 -4.85 -13.07
C THR A 140 6.41 -4.21 -11.95
N ALA A 141 6.48 -2.88 -11.95
CA ALA A 141 7.04 -2.08 -10.88
C ALA A 141 5.99 -1.07 -10.41
N THR A 142 5.65 -1.10 -9.12
CA THR A 142 4.61 -0.22 -8.55
C THR A 142 5.24 0.85 -7.68
N SER A 143 4.91 2.12 -7.93
CA SER A 143 5.23 3.25 -7.07
C SER A 143 3.96 3.82 -6.43
N VAL A 144 4.10 4.43 -5.25
CA VAL A 144 2.98 5.03 -4.51
C VAL A 144 3.31 6.49 -4.23
N ARG A 145 2.34 7.38 -4.44
CA ARG A 145 2.44 8.81 -4.11
C ARG A 145 1.15 9.29 -3.46
N ALA A 146 1.27 10.04 -2.37
CA ALA A 146 0.14 10.72 -1.76
C ALA A 146 -0.10 12.08 -2.44
N VAL A 147 -1.36 12.37 -2.77
CA VAL A 147 -1.79 13.66 -3.33
C VAL A 147 -2.91 14.24 -2.47
N PRO A 148 -2.74 15.44 -1.88
CA PRO A 148 -3.80 16.08 -1.10
C PRO A 148 -5.06 16.33 -1.93
N ALA A 149 -6.19 15.78 -1.52
CA ALA A 149 -7.43 15.81 -2.30
C ALA A 149 -8.29 17.07 -2.11
N LYS A 150 -7.94 17.96 -1.17
CA LYS A 150 -8.77 19.12 -0.84
C LYS A 150 -8.92 20.11 -2.00
N LEU A 151 -7.84 20.43 -2.69
CA LEU A 151 -7.92 21.27 -3.89
C LEU A 151 -8.73 20.59 -5.00
N LEU A 152 -8.61 19.27 -5.14
CA LEU A 152 -9.37 18.49 -6.11
C LEU A 152 -10.88 18.54 -5.80
N SER A 153 -11.29 18.45 -4.54
CA SER A 153 -12.69 18.55 -4.13
C SER A 153 -13.27 19.94 -4.39
N ASP A 154 -12.54 20.98 -3.99
CA ASP A 154 -13.00 22.36 -4.08
C ASP A 154 -13.13 22.77 -5.56
N ASN A 155 -12.14 22.43 -6.40
CA ASN A 155 -12.20 22.66 -7.84
C ASN A 155 -13.36 21.89 -8.52
N ARG A 156 -13.59 20.63 -8.13
CA ARG A 156 -14.70 19.83 -8.68
C ARG A 156 -16.06 20.46 -8.36
N ILE A 157 -16.22 21.02 -7.15
CA ILE A 157 -17.47 21.70 -6.74
C ILE A 157 -17.70 22.93 -7.61
N VAL A 158 -16.67 23.77 -7.79
CA VAL A 158 -16.78 24.98 -8.63
C VAL A 158 -17.15 24.62 -10.07
N ILE A 159 -16.49 23.62 -10.66
CA ILE A 159 -16.77 23.14 -12.02
C ILE A 159 -18.21 22.64 -12.13
N ASN A 160 -18.65 21.77 -11.21
CA ASN A 160 -20.01 21.22 -11.26
C ASN A 160 -21.09 22.29 -11.04
N ASN A 161 -20.84 23.27 -10.18
CA ASN A 161 -21.76 24.40 -9.99
C ASN A 161 -21.87 25.26 -11.27
N HIS A 162 -20.77 25.43 -12.00
CA HIS A 162 -20.80 26.10 -13.30
C HIS A 162 -21.57 25.26 -14.35
N LEU A 163 -21.27 23.96 -14.46
CA LEU A 163 -21.95 23.05 -15.39
C LEU A 163 -23.45 22.96 -15.15
N LEU A 164 -23.87 22.96 -13.88
CA LEU A 164 -25.28 22.94 -13.49
C LEU A 164 -26.06 24.15 -14.00
N ARG A 165 -25.42 25.32 -14.07
CA ARG A 165 -26.02 26.58 -14.57
C ARG A 165 -25.95 26.73 -16.09
N GLY A 166 -25.15 25.92 -16.76
CA GLY A 166 -24.91 25.99 -18.20
C GLY A 166 -25.50 24.81 -18.95
N ARG A 167 -24.63 24.06 -19.64
CA ARG A 167 -24.99 22.94 -20.53
C ARG A 167 -25.41 21.65 -19.79
N GLY A 168 -25.38 21.65 -18.46
CA GLY A 168 -25.57 20.46 -17.64
C GLY A 168 -24.35 19.54 -17.61
N GLY A 169 -24.54 18.34 -17.07
CA GLY A 169 -23.49 17.34 -16.86
C GLY A 169 -22.85 17.39 -15.47
N LYS A 170 -22.06 16.36 -15.15
CA LYS A 170 -21.39 16.21 -13.85
C LYS A 170 -20.00 15.65 -14.04
N VAL A 171 -19.03 16.33 -13.45
CA VAL A 171 -17.63 15.90 -13.38
C VAL A 171 -17.39 15.16 -12.07
N SER A 172 -16.89 13.93 -12.18
CA SER A 172 -16.41 13.13 -11.06
C SER A 172 -14.88 13.25 -10.93
N PHE A 173 -14.32 12.71 -9.84
CA PHE A 173 -12.86 12.66 -9.67
C PHE A 173 -12.15 11.89 -10.80
N THR A 174 -12.75 10.82 -11.31
CA THR A 174 -12.18 10.04 -12.41
C THR A 174 -12.02 10.86 -13.70
N HIS A 175 -12.89 11.85 -13.95
CA HIS A 175 -12.72 12.76 -15.08
C HIS A 175 -11.51 13.68 -14.91
N LEU A 176 -11.32 14.23 -13.70
CA LEU A 176 -10.17 15.08 -13.40
C LEU A 176 -8.85 14.30 -13.49
N ILE A 177 -8.83 13.08 -12.96
CA ILE A 177 -7.68 12.17 -13.05
C ILE A 177 -7.42 11.79 -14.50
N GLY A 178 -8.46 11.41 -15.26
CA GLY A 178 -8.32 11.07 -16.68
C GLY A 178 -7.78 12.23 -17.52
N TYR A 179 -8.27 13.46 -17.28
CA TYR A 179 -7.73 14.65 -17.94
C TYR A 179 -6.26 14.91 -17.58
N ALA A 180 -5.88 14.69 -16.32
CA ALA A 180 -4.50 14.81 -15.89
C ALA A 180 -3.60 13.75 -16.54
N LEU A 181 -4.07 12.51 -16.70
CA LEU A 181 -3.33 11.45 -17.41
C LEU A 181 -3.07 11.81 -18.87
N VAL A 182 -4.07 12.33 -19.58
CA VAL A 182 -3.90 12.78 -20.98
C VAL A 182 -2.87 13.91 -21.07
N LYS A 183 -2.90 14.87 -20.13
CA LYS A 183 -1.88 15.92 -20.04
C LYS A 183 -0.49 15.35 -19.74
N ALA A 184 -0.40 14.37 -18.86
CA ALA A 184 0.86 13.74 -18.51
C ALA A 184 1.48 13.03 -19.73
N LEU A 185 0.67 12.33 -20.54
CA LEU A 185 1.14 11.72 -21.79
C LEU A 185 1.65 12.74 -22.82
N ALA A 186 1.09 13.95 -22.84
CA ALA A 186 1.59 15.02 -23.71
C ALA A 186 2.94 15.60 -23.24
N LEU A 187 3.21 15.56 -21.92
CA LEU A 187 4.48 16.01 -21.34
C LEU A 187 5.56 14.92 -21.33
N HIS A 188 5.14 13.66 -21.28
CA HIS A 188 5.98 12.46 -21.24
C HIS A 188 5.51 11.45 -22.30
N PRO A 189 5.76 11.71 -23.59
CA PRO A 189 5.32 10.84 -24.69
C PRO A 189 5.86 9.41 -24.59
N GLU A 190 7.04 9.22 -23.98
CA GLU A 190 7.67 7.92 -23.75
C GLU A 190 6.79 6.96 -22.95
N MET A 191 5.87 7.47 -22.12
CA MET A 191 4.92 6.65 -21.37
C MET A 191 3.81 6.05 -22.25
N ASN A 192 3.68 6.48 -23.51
CA ASN A 192 2.72 5.95 -24.47
C ASN A 192 3.36 4.91 -25.43
N ASN A 193 4.65 4.64 -25.29
CA ASN A 193 5.34 3.65 -26.13
C ASN A 193 4.94 2.23 -25.74
N SER A 194 5.05 1.30 -26.68
CA SER A 194 4.77 -0.13 -26.45
C SER A 194 5.89 -1.02 -26.97
N TYR A 195 6.05 -2.18 -26.35
CA TYR A 195 6.99 -3.21 -26.77
C TYR A 195 6.27 -4.23 -27.67
N ALA A 196 6.85 -4.53 -28.82
CA ALA A 196 6.31 -5.51 -29.75
C ALA A 196 7.43 -6.37 -30.36
N HIS A 197 7.04 -7.39 -31.13
CA HIS A 197 7.96 -8.12 -32.01
C HIS A 197 7.54 -7.91 -33.46
N ALA A 198 8.47 -7.47 -34.30
CA ALA A 198 8.32 -7.41 -35.74
C ALA A 198 9.36 -8.35 -36.36
N ASP A 199 8.92 -9.28 -37.21
CA ASP A 199 9.79 -10.27 -37.87
C ASP A 199 10.69 -11.07 -36.89
N GLY A 200 10.14 -11.40 -35.72
CA GLY A 200 10.86 -12.13 -34.67
C GLY A 200 11.90 -11.29 -33.91
N LYS A 201 12.00 -9.99 -34.17
CA LYS A 201 12.91 -9.07 -33.47
C LYS A 201 12.15 -8.19 -32.49
N PRO A 202 12.70 -7.92 -31.30
CA PRO A 202 12.12 -6.98 -30.35
C PRO A 202 12.16 -5.56 -30.92
N VAL A 203 11.04 -4.85 -30.86
CA VAL A 203 10.91 -3.47 -31.35
C VAL A 203 10.18 -2.59 -30.34
N LEU A 204 10.58 -1.32 -30.30
CA LEU A 204 9.84 -0.24 -29.65
C LEU A 204 8.86 0.35 -30.65
N VAL A 205 7.59 0.47 -30.24
CA VAL A 205 6.53 1.08 -31.05
C VAL A 205 6.16 2.41 -30.40
N GLU A 206 6.34 3.48 -31.17
CA GLU A 206 5.94 4.85 -30.82
C GLU A 206 4.63 5.17 -31.57
N PRO A 207 3.58 5.64 -30.87
CA PRO A 207 2.26 5.88 -31.46
C PRO A 207 2.10 7.23 -32.19
#